data_AF-A0A392RKK0-F1
#
_entry.id   AF-A0A392RKK0-F1
#
_cell.length_a   1.000
_cell.length_b   1.000
_cell.length_c   1.000
_cell.angle_alpha   90.00
_cell.angle_beta   90.00
_cell.angle_gamma   90.00
#
_symmetry.space_group_name_H-M   'P 1'
#
loop_
_entity.id
_entity.type
_entity.pdbx_description
1 polymer ?
#
loop_
_entity_poly.entity_id
_entity_poly.type
_entity_poly.pdbx_seq_one_letter_code
_entity_poly.pdbx_strand_id
1 'polypeptide(L)'
;YPFWGKNRETYCGGSADSNTELTCEGSVPKITIKSVKYHILDWVNTTQTLTVARDDYWDNVCGANDNHKSSTFDTTLFQRDADSSANLTLLYNCDTNQPS
;
A
#
# COMPACT_ATOMS: atom_id res chain seq x y z
N TYR A 1 15.63 -4.94 8.42
CA TYR A 1 15.56 -3.50 8.14
C TYR A 1 14.91 -3.36 6.78
N PRO A 2 14.00 -2.40 6.52
CA PRO A 2 13.58 -1.29 7.39
C PRO A 2 12.41 -1.61 8.34
N PHE A 3 11.77 -2.76 8.22
CA PHE A 3 10.52 -3.03 8.93
C PHE A 3 10.68 -3.29 10.43
N TRP A 4 9.66 -2.91 11.19
CA TRP A 4 9.44 -3.23 12.60
C TRP A 4 7.96 -3.60 12.82
N GLY A 5 7.61 -4.09 14.00
CA GLY A 5 6.25 -4.46 14.36
C GLY A 5 6.21 -5.72 15.22
N LYS A 6 5.19 -5.83 16.07
CA LYS A 6 4.92 -6.96 16.99
C LYS A 6 6.18 -7.42 17.75
N ASN A 7 6.89 -8.42 17.20
CA ASN A 7 8.06 -9.05 17.82
C ASN A 7 9.39 -8.33 17.52
N ARG A 8 9.37 -7.23 16.76
CA ARG A 8 10.54 -6.43 16.39
C ARG A 8 10.30 -4.98 16.79
N GLU A 9 11.04 -4.53 17.79
CA GLU A 9 10.91 -3.18 18.34
C GLU A 9 11.21 -2.08 17.31
N THR A 10 10.67 -0.88 17.55
CA THR A 10 10.76 0.28 16.64
C THR A 10 12.20 0.67 16.33
N TYR A 11 13.11 0.59 17.31
CA TYR A 11 14.54 0.90 17.11
C TYR A 11 15.25 -0.10 16.17
N CYS A 12 14.65 -1.29 15.94
CA CYS A 12 15.15 -2.27 14.98
C CYS A 12 14.65 -2.01 13.54
N GLY A 13 13.73 -1.06 13.38
CA GLY A 13 13.22 -0.59 12.09
C GLY A 13 13.85 0.73 11.67
N GLY A 14 13.44 1.26 10.51
CA GLY A 14 13.80 2.60 10.07
C GLY A 14 13.15 3.63 10.99
N SER A 15 13.79 3.92 12.12
CA SER A 15 13.29 4.74 13.23
C SER A 15 12.91 6.18 12.87
N ALA A 16 13.16 6.61 11.62
CA ALA A 16 12.83 7.93 11.09
C ALA A 16 11.56 7.97 10.22
N ASP A 17 11.03 6.81 9.79
CA ASP A 17 9.84 6.77 8.91
C ASP A 17 8.74 5.88 9.49
N SER A 18 7.60 6.52 9.81
CA SER A 18 6.35 5.88 10.24
C SER A 18 5.81 4.87 9.21
N ASN A 19 6.28 4.90 7.97
CA ASN A 19 5.82 4.02 6.89
C ASN A 19 6.36 2.58 6.97
N THR A 20 7.10 2.22 8.03
CA THR A 20 7.81 0.91 8.12
C THR A 20 7.24 -0.05 9.14
N GLU A 21 6.15 0.32 9.82
CA GLU A 21 5.43 -0.55 10.74
C GLU A 21 4.64 -1.62 9.98
N LEU A 22 4.88 -2.88 10.31
CA LEU A 22 4.05 -4.01 9.90
C LEU A 22 3.05 -4.32 11.01
N THR A 23 1.78 -4.36 10.63
CA THR A 23 0.68 -4.75 11.50
C THR A 23 -0.01 -5.99 10.93
N CYS A 24 -0.75 -6.72 11.76
CA CYS A 24 -1.64 -7.79 11.29
C CYS A 24 -3.04 -7.49 11.77
N GLU A 25 -4.00 -7.42 10.84
CA GLU A 25 -5.43 -7.39 11.17
C GLU A 25 -6.01 -8.77 10.88
N GLY A 26 -6.35 -9.50 11.95
CA GLY A 26 -6.54 -10.94 11.86
C GLY A 26 -5.24 -11.62 11.41
N SER A 27 -5.31 -12.41 10.33
CA SER A 27 -4.17 -13.08 9.71
C SER A 27 -3.58 -12.33 8.51
N VAL A 28 -4.09 -11.13 8.19
CA VAL A 28 -3.66 -10.38 7.00
C VAL A 28 -2.57 -9.38 7.40
N PRO A 29 -1.34 -9.53 6.86
CA PRO A 29 -0.27 -8.56 7.09
C PRO A 29 -0.55 -7.26 6.35
N LYS A 30 -0.34 -6.12 7.02
CA LYS A 30 -0.64 -4.79 6.52
C LYS A 30 0.49 -3.81 6.79
N ILE A 31 0.57 -2.79 5.93
CA ILE A 31 1.51 -1.67 6.04
C ILE A 31 0.80 -0.38 5.64
N THR A 32 1.14 0.73 6.29
CA THR A 32 0.65 2.05 5.90
C THR A 32 1.80 2.84 5.29
N ILE A 33 1.63 3.32 4.06
CA ILE A 33 2.63 4.13 3.34
C ILE A 33 1.94 5.41 2.88
N LYS A 34 2.47 6.58 3.26
CA LYS A 34 1.88 7.90 2.95
C LYS A 34 0.38 7.98 3.25
N SER A 35 -0.02 7.49 4.43
CA SER A 35 -1.42 7.52 4.90
C SER A 35 -2.41 6.68 4.08
N VAL A 36 -1.92 5.78 3.22
CA VAL A 36 -2.71 4.76 2.55
C VAL A 36 -2.34 3.41 3.17
N LYS A 37 -3.35 2.65 3.58
CA LYS A 37 -3.17 1.30 4.13
C LYS A 37 -3.22 0.28 3.01
N TYR A 38 -2.27 -0.65 3.06
CA TYR A 38 -2.14 -1.74 2.11
C TYR A 38 -2.10 -3.06 2.87
N HIS A 39 -2.67 -4.09 2.27
CA HIS A 39 -2.38 -5.47 2.65
C HIS A 39 -1.25 -6.02 1.78
N ILE A 40 -0.42 -6.87 2.38
CA ILE A 40 0.73 -7.47 1.72
C ILE A 40 0.29 -8.78 1.07
N LEU A 41 0.54 -8.89 -0.24
CA LEU A 41 0.23 -10.07 -1.05
C LEU A 41 1.44 -11.01 -1.16
N ASP A 42 2.64 -10.44 -1.33
CA ASP A 42 3.87 -11.20 -1.45
C ASP A 42 5.07 -10.40 -0.96
N TRP A 43 6.13 -11.12 -0.60
CA TRP A 43 7.41 -10.59 -0.16
C TRP A 43 8.55 -11.43 -0.76
N VAL A 44 9.45 -10.77 -1.49
CA VAL A 44 10.65 -11.40 -2.05
C VAL A 44 11.89 -10.75 -1.47
N ASN A 45 12.57 -11.45 -0.56
CA ASN A 45 13.71 -10.90 0.17
C ASN A 45 14.98 -10.71 -0.69
N THR A 46 15.14 -11.52 -1.75
CA THR A 46 16.30 -11.47 -2.64
C THR A 46 16.31 -10.22 -3.51
N THR A 47 15.15 -9.81 -4.02
CA THR A 47 14.96 -8.59 -4.81
C THR A 47 14.51 -7.40 -3.96
N GLN A 48 14.23 -7.62 -2.68
CA GLN A 48 13.67 -6.62 -1.75
C GLN A 48 12.35 -6.04 -2.23
N THR A 49 11.53 -6.86 -2.90
CA THR A 49 10.25 -6.45 -3.48
C THR A 49 9.11 -6.80 -2.53
N LEU A 50 8.19 -5.86 -2.37
CA LEU A 50 6.93 -6.05 -1.65
C LEU A 50 5.77 -5.88 -2.64
N THR A 51 4.96 -6.91 -2.79
CA THR A 51 3.71 -6.81 -3.57
C THR A 51 2.58 -6.49 -2.62
N VAL A 52 1.89 -5.39 -2.90
CA VAL A 52 0.81 -4.88 -2.06
C VAL A 52 -0.41 -4.52 -2.87
N ALA A 53 -1.58 -4.59 -2.25
CA ALA A 53 -2.80 -3.98 -2.76
C ALA A 53 -3.45 -3.12 -1.68
N ARG A 54 -4.20 -2.12 -2.15
CA ARG A 54 -4.88 -1.18 -1.26
C ARG A 54 -5.93 -1.91 -0.44
N ASP A 55 -5.89 -1.69 0.87
CA ASP A 55 -6.74 -2.39 1.81
C ASP A 55 -8.21 -1.98 1.68
N ASP A 56 -8.47 -0.73 1.31
CA ASP A 56 -9.82 -0.20 1.10
C ASP A 56 -10.44 -0.59 -0.24
N TYR A 57 -9.72 -1.31 -1.10
CA TYR A 57 -10.26 -1.94 -2.32
C TYR A 57 -10.45 -3.45 -2.19
N TRP A 58 -10.33 -4.00 -0.98
CA TRP A 58 -10.39 -5.45 -0.75
C TRP A 58 -11.70 -6.08 -1.26
N ASP A 59 -12.85 -5.54 -0.85
CA ASP A 59 -14.16 -6.09 -1.21
C ASP A 59 -14.73 -5.48 -2.51
N ASN A 60 -14.54 -4.18 -2.72
CA ASN A 60 -15.09 -3.46 -3.87
C ASN A 60 -14.21 -2.25 -4.22
N VAL A 61 -13.64 -2.26 -5.43
CA VAL A 61 -12.84 -1.14 -5.96
C VAL A 61 -13.66 0.16 -6.05
N CYS A 62 -14.96 0.06 -6.33
CA CYS A 62 -15.87 1.20 -6.37
C CYS A 62 -16.38 1.63 -4.98
N GLY A 63 -16.03 0.90 -3.92
CA GLY A 63 -16.47 1.12 -2.54
C GLY A 63 -15.64 2.13 -1.74
N ALA A 64 -14.53 2.64 -2.30
CA ALA A 64 -13.71 3.66 -1.63
C ALA A 64 -14.23 5.09 -1.82
N ASN A 65 -15.55 5.25 -1.73
CA ASN A 65 -16.35 6.42 -2.12
C ASN A 65 -15.82 7.74 -1.52
N ASP A 66 -15.11 7.66 -0.39
CA ASP A 66 -14.62 8.81 0.37
C ASP A 66 -13.08 8.84 0.52
N ASN A 67 -12.34 7.90 -0.09
CA ASN A 67 -10.88 7.80 0.04
C ASN A 67 -10.15 7.75 -1.30
N HIS A 68 -10.40 8.75 -2.16
CA HIS A 68 -9.77 8.94 -3.48
C HIS A 68 -8.28 9.37 -3.43
N LYS A 69 -7.50 8.85 -2.47
CA LYS A 69 -6.07 9.14 -2.35
C LYS A 69 -5.27 8.43 -3.42
N SER A 70 -4.24 9.07 -3.96
CA SER A 70 -3.29 8.42 -4.86
C SER A 70 -2.30 7.56 -4.07
N SER A 71 -2.03 6.35 -4.55
CA SER A 71 -0.91 5.54 -4.09
C SER A 71 0.39 6.03 -4.73
N THR A 72 1.14 6.87 -4.01
CA THR A 72 2.46 7.32 -4.47
C THR A 72 3.56 6.68 -3.64
N PHE A 73 4.51 6.03 -4.29
CA PHE A 73 5.60 5.34 -3.63
C PHE A 73 6.93 6.08 -3.75
N ASP A 74 6.97 7.32 -4.26
CA ASP A 74 8.22 8.07 -4.35
C ASP A 74 8.65 8.56 -2.95
N THR A 75 9.29 7.70 -2.16
CA THR A 75 9.97 8.02 -0.90
C THR A 75 11.42 7.49 -0.92
N THR A 76 12.15 7.73 0.17
CA THR A 76 13.52 7.22 0.34
C THR A 76 13.58 5.72 0.61
N LEU A 77 12.53 5.12 1.17
CA LEU A 77 12.51 3.71 1.62
C LEU A 77 11.69 2.79 0.73
N PHE A 78 10.61 3.31 0.15
CA PHE A 78 9.80 2.59 -0.80
C PHE A 78 9.93 3.30 -2.13
N GLN A 79 9.98 2.53 -3.20
CA GLN A 79 9.95 3.02 -4.57
C GLN A 79 9.12 2.02 -5.38
N ARG A 80 8.44 2.53 -6.40
CA ARG A 80 7.74 1.66 -7.33
C ARG A 80 8.76 0.88 -8.14
N ASP A 81 8.56 -0.43 -8.24
CA ASP A 81 9.26 -1.25 -9.23
C ASP A 81 8.68 -0.97 -10.62
N ALA A 82 9.36 -0.12 -11.39
CA ALA A 82 8.91 0.31 -12.71
C ALA A 82 8.98 -0.79 -13.77
N ASP A 83 9.75 -1.86 -13.54
CA ASP A 83 9.90 -2.96 -14.50
C ASP A 83 8.72 -3.94 -14.41
N SER A 84 8.10 -4.05 -13.23
CA SER A 84 6.99 -4.98 -12.96
C SER A 84 5.64 -4.31 -12.73
N SER A 85 5.54 -2.99 -12.83
CA SER A 85 4.30 -2.25 -12.58
C SER A 85 4.01 -1.12 -13.58
N ALA A 86 2.74 -0.76 -13.68
CA ALA A 86 2.25 0.33 -14.54
C ALA A 86 1.49 1.38 -13.73
N ASN A 87 1.42 2.61 -14.26
CA ASN A 87 0.56 3.65 -13.71
C ASN A 87 -0.91 3.32 -13.98
N LEU A 88 -1.76 3.42 -12.96
CA LEU A 88 -3.21 3.27 -13.06
C LEU A 88 -3.89 4.57 -12.60
N THR A 89 -4.84 5.05 -13.38
CA THR A 89 -5.72 6.18 -13.01
C THR A 89 -7.13 5.64 -12.83
N LEU A 90 -7.69 5.84 -11.64
CA LEU A 90 -9.08 5.51 -11.32
C LEU A 90 -9.93 6.77 -11.39
N LEU A 91 -11.03 6.70 -12.13
CA LEU A 91 -12.03 7.76 -12.22
C LEU A 91 -13.20 7.40 -11.31
N TYR A 92 -13.66 8.35 -10.51
CA TYR A 92 -14.74 8.18 -9.53
C TYR A 92 -15.91 9.08 -9.85
N ASN A 93 -17.09 8.75 -9.33
CA ASN A 93 -18.33 9.50 -9.55
C ASN A 93 -18.64 9.71 -11.04
N CYS A 94 -18.34 8.71 -11.87
CA CYS A 94 -18.70 8.74 -13.27
C CYS A 94 -20.23 8.65 -13.39
N ASP A 95 -20.85 9.67 -13.97
CA ASP A 95 -22.24 9.59 -14.39
C ASP A 95 -22.37 8.53 -15.48
N THR A 96 -23.07 7.44 -15.21
CA THR A 96 -23.39 6.40 -16.20
C THR A 96 -24.39 6.88 -17.25
N ASN A 97 -24.87 8.12 -17.14
CA ASN A 97 -25.85 8.76 -18.01
C ASN A 97 -25.19 9.60 -19.12
N GLN A 98 -24.05 9.17 -19.66
CA GLN A 98 -23.49 9.81 -20.85
C GLN A 98 -24.23 9.27 -22.09
N PRO A 99 -24.96 10.09 -22.86
CA PRO A 99 -25.57 9.63 -24.10
C PRO A 99 -24.46 9.29 -25.09
N SER A 100 -24.61 8.11 -25.72
CA SER A 100 -23.80 7.61 -26.85
C SER A 100 -23.91 8.49 -28.08
#